data_AF-A0A452YMJ8-F1
#
_entry.id   AF-A0A452YMJ8-F1
#
_cell.length_a   1.000
_cell.length_b   1.000
_cell.length_c   1.000
_cell.angle_alpha   90.00
_cell.angle_beta   90.00
_cell.angle_gamma   90.00
#
_symmetry.space_group_name_H-M   'P 1'
#
loop_
_entity.id
_entity.type
_entity.pdbx_description
1 polymer ?
#
loop_
_entity_poly.entity_id
_entity_poly.type
_entity_poly.pdbx_seq_one_letter_code
_entity_poly.pdbx_strand_id
1 'polypeptide(L)'
;MMDLQDGALMLLGPTMNAKVASELAARLPHLPLRMQEHSRRAAEFAARMRRQGLRVTYPGLPDHPHHARLRAMGNPGYGAGGMLCLDMGTEERANRLMYHLQNTTQFGLMAVSLGYYDTLMSCSGNSTSSEMDPEDRARAGISPGLIRMSVGYNGTLEQRWAQFERALALMQQQDTPAAAAKYGKAV
;
A
#
# COMPACT_ATOMS: atom_id res chain seq x y z
N MET A 1 27.75 15.47 11.18
CA MET A 1 27.47 14.62 9.99
C MET A 1 27.39 15.43 8.70
N MET A 2 26.84 16.66 8.72
CA MET A 2 26.75 17.56 7.54
C MET A 2 27.87 18.63 7.48
N ASP A 3 28.99 18.43 8.19
CA ASP A 3 30.13 19.35 8.08
C ASP A 3 30.74 19.18 6.69
N LEU A 4 30.94 20.30 5.98
CA LEU A 4 31.44 20.33 4.61
C LEU A 4 32.97 20.24 4.53
N GLN A 5 33.67 20.41 5.65
CA GLN A 5 35.12 20.38 5.72
C GLN A 5 35.60 19.00 6.19
N ASP A 6 35.08 18.53 7.34
CA ASP A 6 35.54 17.29 7.98
C ASP A 6 34.42 16.26 8.21
N GLY A 7 33.22 16.50 7.67
CA GLY A 7 32.07 15.63 7.90
C GLY A 7 32.07 14.36 7.05
N ALA A 8 31.33 13.36 7.51
CA ALA A 8 31.14 12.08 6.80
C ALA A 8 30.64 12.25 5.35
N LEU A 9 29.90 13.33 5.04
CA LEU A 9 29.49 13.65 3.67
C LEU A 9 30.70 13.96 2.76
N MET A 10 31.67 14.73 3.27
CA MET A 10 32.89 15.09 2.57
C MET A 10 33.88 13.91 2.52
N LEU A 11 34.05 13.22 3.65
CA LEU A 11 35.04 12.14 3.78
C LEU A 11 34.63 10.84 3.06
N LEU A 12 33.33 10.49 3.05
CA LEU A 12 32.84 9.23 2.48
C LEU A 12 32.11 9.42 1.15
N GLY A 13 31.77 10.66 0.80
CA GLY A 13 31.11 11.00 -0.46
C GLY A 13 29.73 10.37 -0.73
N PRO A 14 28.82 10.09 0.25
CA PRO A 14 27.46 9.63 -0.04
C PRO A 14 26.59 10.80 -0.54
N THR A 15 27.02 11.46 -1.63
CA THR A 15 26.35 12.61 -2.22
C THR A 15 25.32 12.17 -3.26
N MET A 16 24.17 12.84 -3.27
CA MET A 16 23.14 12.61 -4.28
C MET A 16 23.60 13.08 -5.66
N ASN A 17 23.30 12.29 -6.69
CA ASN A 17 23.52 12.68 -8.08
C ASN A 17 22.76 13.99 -8.41
N ALA A 18 23.43 14.96 -9.06
CA ALA A 18 22.87 16.27 -9.36
C ALA A 18 21.58 16.23 -10.21
N LYS A 19 21.47 15.27 -11.14
CA LYS A 19 20.25 15.07 -11.94
C LYS A 19 19.09 14.62 -11.06
N VAL A 20 19.32 13.66 -10.16
CA VAL A 20 18.31 13.19 -9.20
C VAL A 20 17.88 14.33 -8.28
N ALA A 21 18.83 15.14 -7.81
CA ALA A 21 18.54 16.32 -6.99
C ALA A 21 17.63 17.33 -7.73
N SER A 22 17.93 17.61 -9.01
CA SER A 22 17.11 18.48 -9.86
C SER A 22 15.70 17.93 -10.07
N GLU A 23 15.57 16.63 -10.34
CA GLU A 23 14.28 15.96 -10.51
C GLU A 23 13.42 15.99 -9.23
N LEU A 24 14.04 15.84 -8.06
CA LEU A 24 13.36 15.96 -6.77
C LEU A 24 12.95 17.41 -6.48
N ALA A 25 13.84 18.38 -6.73
CA ALA A 25 13.57 19.79 -6.54
C ALA A 25 12.40 20.27 -7.40
N ALA A 26 12.28 19.78 -8.63
CA ALA A 26 11.14 20.07 -9.50
C ALA A 26 9.81 19.48 -8.98
N ARG A 27 9.86 18.39 -8.19
CA ARG A 27 8.68 17.66 -7.70
C ARG A 27 8.19 18.07 -6.31
N LEU A 28 9.04 18.72 -5.54
CA LEU A 28 8.77 19.10 -4.17
C LEU A 28 7.67 20.18 -4.04
N PRO A 29 7.61 21.23 -4.90
CA PRO A 29 6.59 22.28 -4.79
C PRO A 29 5.15 21.76 -4.89
N HIS A 30 4.93 20.67 -5.62
CA HIS A 30 3.61 20.06 -5.80
C HIS A 30 3.41 18.79 -4.97
N LEU A 31 4.31 18.49 -4.01
CA LEU A 31 4.12 17.42 -3.03
C LEU A 31 2.83 17.59 -2.20
N PRO A 32 2.46 18.80 -1.71
CA PRO A 32 1.24 18.99 -0.91
C PRO A 32 -0.02 18.46 -1.61
N LEU A 33 -0.19 18.78 -2.89
CA LEU A 33 -1.33 18.34 -3.71
C LEU A 33 -1.41 16.81 -3.84
N ARG A 34 -0.25 16.17 -4.06
CA ARG A 34 -0.16 14.71 -4.17
C ARG A 34 -0.50 14.04 -2.85
N MET A 35 0.05 14.54 -1.73
CA MET A 35 -0.19 13.97 -0.40
C MET A 35 -1.66 14.07 0.02
N GLN A 36 -2.31 15.20 -0.29
CA GLN A 36 -3.74 15.40 -0.08
C GLN A 36 -4.56 14.35 -0.84
N GLU A 37 -4.30 14.17 -2.12
CA GLU A 37 -5.07 13.25 -2.94
C GLU A 37 -4.81 11.78 -2.57
N HIS A 38 -3.57 11.42 -2.26
CA HIS A 38 -3.21 10.12 -1.71
C HIS A 38 -4.02 9.81 -0.45
N SER A 39 -4.05 10.75 0.51
CA SER A 39 -4.74 10.52 1.77
C SER A 39 -6.25 10.49 1.63
N ARG A 40 -6.81 11.38 0.80
CA ARG A 40 -8.26 11.40 0.51
C ARG A 40 -8.72 10.07 -0.09
N ARG A 41 -7.98 9.52 -1.06
CA ARG A 41 -8.30 8.23 -1.68
C ARG A 41 -8.11 7.06 -0.73
N ALA A 42 -7.01 7.03 0.02
CA ALA A 42 -6.77 5.96 0.99
C ALA A 42 -7.85 5.91 2.07
N ALA A 43 -8.30 7.07 2.58
CA ALA A 43 -9.40 7.14 3.53
C ALA A 43 -10.71 6.59 2.95
N GLU A 44 -11.07 6.99 1.73
CA GLU A 44 -12.29 6.51 1.07
C GLU A 44 -12.22 5.00 0.77
N PHE A 45 -11.10 4.52 0.25
CA PHE A 45 -10.89 3.08 -0.01
C PHE A 45 -10.98 2.27 1.29
N ALA A 46 -10.30 2.72 2.35
CA ALA A 46 -10.36 2.04 3.64
C ALA A 46 -11.80 1.99 4.18
N ALA A 47 -12.54 3.09 4.10
CA ALA A 47 -13.94 3.15 4.55
C ALA A 47 -14.86 2.24 3.71
N ARG A 48 -14.71 2.21 2.38
CA ARG A 48 -15.51 1.35 1.51
C ARG A 48 -15.17 -0.13 1.69
N MET A 49 -13.89 -0.49 1.76
CA MET A 49 -13.46 -1.86 2.05
C MET A 49 -14.01 -2.35 3.40
N ARG A 50 -13.97 -1.49 4.43
CA ARG A 50 -14.58 -1.79 5.74
C ARG A 50 -16.08 -2.04 5.65
N ARG A 51 -16.82 -1.24 4.88
CA ARG A 51 -18.27 -1.47 4.62
C ARG A 51 -18.54 -2.79 3.91
N GLN A 52 -17.61 -3.27 3.09
CA GLN A 52 -17.68 -4.59 2.44
C GLN A 52 -17.26 -5.75 3.37
N GLY A 53 -16.96 -5.49 4.65
CA GLY A 53 -16.56 -6.51 5.61
C GLY A 53 -15.10 -6.96 5.50
N LEU A 54 -14.27 -6.22 4.75
CA LEU A 54 -12.85 -6.51 4.63
C LEU A 54 -12.08 -6.02 5.87
N ARG A 55 -11.05 -6.79 6.25
CA ARG A 55 -10.14 -6.43 7.35
C ARG A 55 -9.10 -5.44 6.86
N VAL A 56 -9.33 -4.15 7.15
CA VAL A 56 -8.44 -3.06 6.75
C VAL A 56 -7.88 -2.35 7.96
N THR A 57 -6.58 -2.08 7.90
CA THR A 57 -5.85 -1.25 8.86
C THR A 57 -5.43 0.03 8.14
N TYR A 58 -5.98 1.17 8.58
CA TYR A 58 -5.61 2.50 8.09
C TYR A 58 -5.65 3.48 9.26
N PRO A 59 -4.58 4.25 9.52
CA PRO A 59 -4.51 5.10 10.72
C PRO A 59 -5.49 6.30 10.67
N GLY A 60 -6.05 6.61 9.50
CA GLY A 60 -7.11 7.59 9.37
C GLY A 60 -8.50 7.09 9.74
N LEU A 61 -8.70 5.79 9.99
CA LEU A 61 -9.98 5.27 10.47
C LEU A 61 -10.18 5.57 11.97
N PRO A 62 -11.40 5.92 12.43
CA PRO A 62 -11.66 6.25 13.83
C PRO A 62 -11.38 5.12 14.83
N ASP A 63 -11.48 3.86 14.40
CA ASP A 63 -11.27 2.67 15.21
C ASP A 63 -9.79 2.26 15.31
N HIS A 64 -8.88 2.96 14.60
CA HIS A 64 -7.45 2.67 14.70
C HIS A 64 -6.91 3.12 16.08
N PRO A 65 -6.15 2.28 16.82
CA PRO A 65 -5.68 2.59 18.18
C PRO A 65 -4.87 3.89 18.29
N HIS A 66 -4.23 4.30 17.20
CA HIS A 66 -3.41 5.50 17.14
C HIS A 66 -4.03 6.65 16.34
N HIS A 67 -5.32 6.56 15.99
CA HIS A 67 -6.02 7.60 15.22
C HIS A 67 -5.92 8.97 15.89
N ALA A 68 -6.28 9.06 17.18
CA ALA A 68 -6.24 10.31 17.94
C ALA A 68 -4.81 10.87 18.05
N ARG A 69 -3.81 10.00 18.26
CA ARG A 69 -2.40 10.40 18.34
C ARG A 69 -1.90 10.94 17.00
N LEU A 70 -2.22 10.26 15.89
CA LEU A 70 -1.88 10.75 14.55
C LEU A 70 -2.53 12.11 14.29
N ARG A 71 -3.80 12.28 14.66
CA ARG A 71 -4.52 13.55 14.47
C ARG A 71 -3.94 14.70 15.29
N ALA A 72 -3.36 14.41 16.46
CA ALA A 72 -2.74 15.41 17.33
C ALA A 72 -1.35 15.85 16.85
N MET A 73 -0.60 14.96 16.20
CA MET A 73 0.78 15.25 15.73
C MET A 73 0.86 15.63 14.25
N GLY A 74 -0.13 15.21 13.45
CA GLY A 74 -0.14 15.37 12.00
C GLY A 74 -0.67 16.72 11.53
N ASN A 75 -0.37 17.06 10.27
CA ASN A 75 -0.97 18.22 9.62
C ASN A 75 -2.37 17.85 9.10
N PRO A 76 -3.46 18.53 9.55
CA PRO A 76 -4.82 18.21 9.13
C PRO A 76 -5.03 18.38 7.61
N GLY A 77 -4.26 19.26 6.97
CA GLY A 77 -4.30 19.50 5.53
C GLY A 77 -3.71 18.37 4.68
N TYR A 78 -3.05 17.36 5.26
CA TYR A 78 -2.49 16.21 4.53
C TYR A 78 -3.16 14.87 4.87
N GLY A 79 -4.09 14.86 5.83
CA GLY A 79 -4.77 13.66 6.29
C GLY A 79 -3.84 12.64 6.94
N ALA A 80 -4.17 11.35 6.78
CA ALA A 80 -3.46 10.22 7.39
C ALA A 80 -2.52 9.47 6.42
N GLY A 81 -2.19 10.07 5.27
CA GLY A 81 -1.29 9.51 4.25
C GLY A 81 -1.95 8.51 3.30
N GLY A 82 -1.20 8.03 2.30
CA GLY A 82 -1.68 7.14 1.23
C GLY A 82 -1.50 5.64 1.49
N MET A 83 -1.12 5.24 2.71
CA MET A 83 -0.76 3.86 3.04
C MET A 83 -1.88 3.19 3.81
N LEU A 84 -2.38 2.05 3.32
CA LEU A 84 -3.31 1.18 4.04
C LEU A 84 -2.90 -0.28 3.91
N CYS A 85 -3.36 -1.11 4.84
CA CYS A 85 -3.15 -2.56 4.78
C CYS A 85 -4.49 -3.30 4.71
N LEU A 86 -4.57 -4.32 3.86
CA LEU A 86 -5.71 -5.21 3.69
C LEU A 86 -5.28 -6.64 4.07
N ASP A 87 -5.94 -7.24 5.06
CA ASP A 87 -5.63 -8.58 5.53
C ASP A 87 -6.54 -9.66 4.92
N MET A 88 -5.98 -10.41 3.98
CA MET A 88 -6.66 -11.51 3.30
C MET A 88 -6.53 -12.85 4.05
N GLY A 89 -5.88 -12.87 5.22
CA GLY A 89 -5.71 -14.03 6.09
C GLY A 89 -4.61 -14.96 5.63
N THR A 90 -4.70 -15.44 4.38
CA THR A 90 -3.69 -16.34 3.79
C THR A 90 -2.98 -15.68 2.62
N GLU A 91 -1.76 -16.14 2.37
CA GLU A 91 -0.94 -15.65 1.26
C GLU A 91 -1.60 -15.94 -0.09
N GLU A 92 -2.21 -17.11 -0.26
CA GLU A 92 -2.86 -17.50 -1.52
C GLU A 92 -4.01 -16.56 -1.86
N ARG A 93 -4.83 -16.19 -0.85
CA ARG A 93 -5.91 -15.22 -1.03
C ARG A 93 -5.37 -13.83 -1.37
N ALA A 94 -4.27 -13.43 -0.74
CA ALA A 94 -3.62 -12.16 -1.02
C ALA A 94 -3.07 -12.11 -2.46
N ASN A 95 -2.32 -13.14 -2.86
CA ASN A 95 -1.73 -13.26 -4.19
C ASN A 95 -2.80 -13.36 -5.28
N ARG A 96 -3.90 -14.10 -5.06
CA ARG A 96 -5.04 -14.13 -6.00
C ARG A 96 -5.67 -12.77 -6.19
N LEU A 97 -5.94 -12.03 -5.10
CA LEU A 97 -6.52 -10.69 -5.21
C LEU A 97 -5.56 -9.76 -5.96
N MET A 98 -4.28 -9.72 -5.59
CA MET A 98 -3.28 -8.89 -6.26
C MET A 98 -3.11 -9.23 -7.74
N TYR A 99 -3.20 -10.52 -8.11
CA TYR A 99 -3.18 -10.96 -9.50
C TYR A 99 -4.32 -10.32 -10.30
N HIS A 100 -5.56 -10.37 -9.80
CA HIS A 100 -6.69 -9.75 -10.49
C HIS A 100 -6.59 -8.22 -10.52
N LEU A 101 -6.14 -7.61 -9.42
CA LEU A 101 -5.93 -6.17 -9.33
C LEU A 101 -4.91 -5.67 -10.38
N GLN A 102 -3.83 -6.41 -10.62
CA GLN A 102 -2.84 -6.02 -11.62
C GLN A 102 -3.23 -6.45 -13.05
N ASN A 103 -3.46 -7.75 -13.25
CA ASN A 103 -3.49 -8.37 -14.58
C ASN A 103 -4.89 -8.40 -15.20
N THR A 104 -5.95 -8.15 -14.43
CA THR A 104 -7.34 -8.17 -14.95
C THR A 104 -8.00 -6.80 -14.91
N THR A 105 -7.92 -6.09 -13.79
CA THR A 105 -8.65 -4.82 -13.62
C THR A 105 -7.76 -3.59 -13.74
N GLN A 106 -6.44 -3.76 -13.74
CA GLN A 106 -5.45 -2.67 -13.82
C GLN A 106 -5.63 -1.62 -12.71
N PHE A 107 -6.01 -2.07 -11.51
CA PHE A 107 -6.15 -1.23 -10.32
C PHE A 107 -4.81 -0.66 -9.83
N GLY A 108 -3.73 -1.45 -9.93
CA GLY A 108 -2.41 -1.09 -9.44
C GLY A 108 -1.36 -2.13 -9.82
N LEU A 109 -0.12 -1.91 -9.38
CA LEU A 109 1.04 -2.73 -9.69
C LEU A 109 1.53 -3.48 -8.44
N MET A 110 1.95 -4.73 -8.60
CA MET A 110 2.68 -5.47 -7.58
C MET A 110 4.13 -4.97 -7.54
N ALA A 111 4.45 -4.15 -6.54
CA ALA A 111 5.77 -3.58 -6.36
C ALA A 111 6.03 -3.22 -4.88
N VAL A 112 7.29 -3.36 -4.44
CA VAL A 112 7.71 -3.10 -3.05
C VAL A 112 7.89 -1.61 -2.72
N SER A 113 7.85 -0.73 -3.72
CA SER A 113 8.00 0.72 -3.54
C SER A 113 6.70 1.38 -3.01
N LEU A 114 6.74 2.69 -2.79
CA LEU A 114 5.64 3.50 -2.23
C LEU A 114 5.68 4.94 -2.76
N GLY A 115 4.56 5.66 -2.62
CA GLY A 115 4.47 7.09 -2.96
C GLY A 115 4.46 7.38 -4.47
N TYR A 116 4.19 6.38 -5.30
CA TYR A 116 4.06 6.54 -6.75
C TYR A 116 2.66 7.05 -7.14
N TYR A 117 2.52 7.61 -8.34
CA TYR A 117 1.24 8.14 -8.78
C TYR A 117 0.19 7.04 -9.03
N ASP A 118 0.64 5.81 -9.34
CA ASP A 118 -0.24 4.64 -9.44
C ASP A 118 -0.21 3.82 -8.13
N THR A 119 -1.25 3.02 -7.92
CA THR A 119 -1.35 2.21 -6.70
C THR A 119 -0.32 1.09 -6.72
N LEU A 120 0.51 0.99 -5.68
CA LEU A 120 1.48 -0.09 -5.51
C LEU A 120 1.04 -1.03 -4.40
N MET A 121 1.17 -2.34 -4.63
CA MET A 121 0.71 -3.39 -3.74
C MET A 121 1.82 -4.41 -3.49
N SER A 122 1.91 -4.92 -2.28
CA SER A 122 2.84 -6.00 -1.95
C SER A 122 2.27 -6.88 -0.83
N CYS A 123 2.40 -8.20 -0.93
CA CYS A 123 2.14 -9.10 0.18
C CYS A 123 3.31 -9.02 1.16
N SER A 124 3.16 -8.22 2.22
CA SER A 124 4.25 -7.93 3.18
C SER A 124 4.64 -9.15 3.99
N GLY A 125 3.73 -10.11 4.18
CA GLY A 125 4.02 -11.37 4.84
C GLY A 125 5.14 -12.18 4.16
N ASN A 126 5.28 -12.10 2.84
CA ASN A 126 6.29 -12.88 2.10
C ASN A 126 7.38 -12.03 1.43
N SER A 127 7.23 -10.69 1.40
CA SER A 127 8.18 -9.81 0.70
C SER A 127 9.07 -9.03 1.66
N THR A 128 8.60 -7.89 2.16
CA THR A 128 9.42 -6.93 2.93
C THR A 128 9.73 -7.38 4.36
N SER A 129 9.05 -8.43 4.84
CA SER A 129 9.17 -8.93 6.21
C SER A 129 9.56 -10.40 6.26
N SER A 130 10.04 -10.96 5.14
CA SER A 130 10.46 -12.36 5.04
C SER A 130 11.67 -12.70 5.91
N GLU A 131 12.49 -11.70 6.26
CA GLU A 131 13.65 -11.84 7.15
C GLU A 131 13.28 -11.91 8.64
N MET A 132 12.00 -11.69 9.00
CA MET A 132 11.52 -11.81 10.38
C MET A 132 11.03 -13.24 10.66
N ASP A 133 11.36 -13.73 11.85
CA ASP A 133 10.83 -15.00 12.34
C ASP A 133 9.29 -14.97 12.40
N PRO A 134 8.62 -16.12 12.15
CA PRO A 134 7.15 -16.18 12.14
C PRO A 134 6.50 -15.68 13.44
N GLU A 135 7.13 -15.93 14.58
CA GLU A 135 6.65 -15.45 15.89
C GLU A 135 6.70 -13.93 15.97
N ASP A 136 7.79 -13.30 15.53
CA ASP A 136 7.93 -11.84 15.51
C ASP A 136 6.97 -11.17 14.56
N ARG A 137 6.71 -11.79 13.40
CA ARG A 137 5.68 -11.33 12.46
C ARG A 137 4.29 -11.35 13.09
N ALA A 138 3.97 -12.41 13.82
CA ALA A 138 2.70 -12.51 14.53
C ALA A 138 2.58 -11.44 15.62
N ARG A 139 3.64 -11.21 16.41
CA ARG A 139 3.69 -10.13 17.42
C ARG A 139 3.54 -8.74 16.81
N ALA A 140 4.10 -8.54 15.61
CA ALA A 140 4.00 -7.29 14.85
C ALA A 140 2.65 -7.10 14.14
N GLY A 141 1.75 -8.09 14.18
CA GLY A 141 0.46 -8.05 13.49
C GLY A 141 0.56 -8.24 11.97
N ILE A 142 1.64 -8.86 11.49
CA ILE A 142 1.88 -9.10 10.07
C ILE A 142 1.36 -10.50 9.72
N SER A 143 0.10 -10.57 9.30
CA SER A 143 -0.49 -11.83 8.81
C SER A 143 0.20 -12.30 7.51
N PRO A 144 0.17 -13.61 7.20
CA PRO A 144 0.67 -14.13 5.92
C PRO A 144 -0.01 -13.49 4.70
N GLY A 145 -1.29 -13.15 4.82
CA GLY A 145 -2.09 -12.51 3.77
C GLY A 145 -2.15 -10.98 3.84
N LEU A 146 -1.22 -10.31 4.54
CA LEU A 146 -1.24 -8.86 4.69
C LEU A 146 -0.76 -8.17 3.40
N ILE A 147 -1.70 -7.56 2.68
CA ILE A 147 -1.41 -6.71 1.52
C ILE A 147 -1.20 -5.28 2.00
N ARG A 148 0.00 -4.74 1.77
CA ARG A 148 0.26 -3.30 1.92
C ARG A 148 -0.05 -2.60 0.61
N MET A 149 -0.87 -1.57 0.66
CA MET A 149 -1.24 -0.74 -0.50
C MET A 149 -0.75 0.70 -0.30
N SER A 150 0.08 1.17 -1.23
CA SER A 150 0.39 2.58 -1.43
C SER A 150 -0.59 3.12 -2.47
N VAL A 151 -1.72 3.66 -2.03
CA VAL A 151 -2.82 4.11 -2.89
C VAL A 151 -2.37 5.27 -3.75
N GLY A 152 -2.41 5.13 -5.08
CA GLY A 152 -2.06 6.17 -6.04
C GLY A 152 -3.17 7.20 -6.27
N TYR A 153 -2.88 8.21 -7.10
CA TYR A 153 -3.83 9.23 -7.54
C TYR A 153 -4.11 9.23 -9.05
N ASN A 154 -3.70 8.18 -9.78
CA ASN A 154 -3.99 8.01 -11.20
C ASN A 154 -5.50 7.76 -11.46
N GLY A 155 -6.07 8.32 -12.54
CA GLY A 155 -7.49 8.20 -12.89
C GLY A 155 -8.42 8.82 -11.84
N THR A 156 -9.74 8.59 -11.96
CA THR A 156 -10.70 9.05 -10.94
C THR A 156 -10.84 8.05 -9.79
N LEU A 157 -11.28 8.53 -8.62
CA LEU A 157 -11.54 7.68 -7.45
C LEU A 157 -12.52 6.56 -7.77
N GLU A 158 -13.61 6.87 -8.47
CA GLU A 158 -14.66 5.89 -8.81
C GLU A 158 -14.18 4.86 -9.84
N GLN A 159 -13.36 5.25 -10.81
CA GLN A 159 -12.76 4.30 -11.75
C GLN A 159 -11.89 3.29 -11.00
N ARG A 160 -11.00 3.78 -10.12
CA ARG A 160 -10.11 2.93 -9.32
C ARG A 160 -10.90 2.07 -8.34
N TRP A 161 -11.93 2.60 -7.71
CA TRP A 161 -12.81 1.82 -6.84
C TRP A 161 -13.53 0.70 -7.60
N ALA A 162 -14.11 1.00 -8.77
CA ALA A 162 -14.78 0.00 -9.59
C ALA A 162 -13.81 -1.09 -10.08
N GLN A 163 -12.55 -0.77 -10.35
CA GLN A 163 -11.51 -1.77 -10.67
C GLN A 163 -11.21 -2.67 -9.47
N PHE A 164 -11.18 -2.13 -8.25
CA PHE A 164 -11.02 -2.92 -7.04
C PHE A 164 -12.21 -3.86 -6.81
N GLU A 165 -13.44 -3.35 -6.91
CA GLU A 165 -14.66 -4.15 -6.72
C GLU A 165 -14.77 -5.29 -7.73
N ARG A 166 -14.46 -5.03 -9.00
CA ARG A 166 -14.43 -6.09 -10.03
C ARG A 166 -13.40 -7.16 -9.69
N ALA A 167 -12.21 -6.81 -9.22
CA ALA A 167 -11.19 -7.78 -8.84
C ALA A 167 -11.63 -8.62 -7.63
N LEU A 168 -12.27 -7.99 -6.64
CA LEU A 168 -12.81 -8.68 -5.48
C LEU A 168 -13.92 -9.66 -5.86
N ALA A 169 -14.83 -9.26 -6.76
CA ALA A 169 -15.90 -10.13 -7.27
C ALA A 169 -15.35 -11.34 -8.04
N LEU A 170 -14.34 -11.14 -8.90
CA LEU A 170 -13.68 -12.22 -9.64
C LEU A 170 -13.01 -13.23 -8.69
N MET A 171 -12.35 -12.75 -7.64
CA MET A 171 -11.75 -13.60 -6.61
C MET A 171 -12.82 -14.46 -5.91
N GLN A 172 -13.96 -13.86 -5.53
CA GLN A 172 -15.03 -14.57 -4.82
C GLN A 172 -15.73 -15.63 -5.69
N GLN A 173 -15.88 -15.39 -6.99
CA GLN A 173 -16.43 -16.37 -7.93
C GLN A 173 -15.57 -17.64 -8.03
N GLN A 174 -14.26 -17.53 -7.84
CA GLN A 174 -13.33 -18.66 -7.85
C GLN A 174 -13.28 -19.43 -6.53
N ASP A 175 -13.67 -18.80 -5.42
CA ASP A 175 -13.83 -19.48 -4.11
C ASP A 175 -15.16 -20.29 -4.03
N THR A 176 -16.00 -20.25 -5.08
CA THR A 176 -17.23 -21.06 -5.17
C THR A 176 -16.87 -22.52 -5.55
N PRO A 177 -17.46 -23.56 -4.92
CA PRO A 177 -17.04 -24.97 -5.06
C PRO A 177 -16.91 -25.48 -6.51
N ALA A 178 -17.67 -24.90 -7.45
CA ALA A 178 -17.63 -25.26 -8.87
C ALA A 178 -16.31 -24.91 -9.58
N ALA A 179 -15.56 -23.90 -9.10
CA ALA A 179 -14.30 -23.46 -9.73
C ALA A 179 -13.07 -24.22 -9.20
N ALA A 180 -13.10 -24.68 -7.95
CA ALA A 180 -12.02 -25.48 -7.34
C ALA A 180 -11.78 -26.82 -8.07
N ALA A 181 -12.82 -27.38 -8.70
CA ALA A 181 -12.72 -28.59 -9.53
C ALA A 181 -11.90 -28.39 -10.82
N LYS A 182 -11.70 -27.15 -11.28
CA LYS A 182 -11.08 -26.86 -12.59
C LYS A 182 -9.57 -26.65 -12.53
N TYR A 183 -9.01 -26.37 -11.35
CA TYR A 183 -7.58 -26.04 -11.17
C TYR A 183 -6.84 -26.95 -10.19
N GLY A 184 -7.48 -28.03 -9.73
CA GLY A 184 -6.86 -29.08 -8.92
C GLY A 184 -5.93 -30.00 -9.73
N LYS A 185 -4.78 -29.47 -10.15
CA LYS A 185 -3.48 -30.14 -10.33
C LYS A 185 -2.56 -29.29 -11.21
N ALA A 186 -1.58 -28.65 -10.57
CA ALA A 186 -0.26 -28.50 -11.15
C ALA A 186 0.73 -28.81 -10.02
N VAL A 187 1.65 -29.72 -10.34
CA VAL A 187 2.65 -30.38 -9.50
C VAL A 187 3.52 -29.37 -8.73
#